data_AF-A0A0U1L6C2-F1
#
_entry.id   AF-A0A0U1L6C2-F1
#
_cell.length_a   1.000
_cell.length_b   1.000
_cell.length_c   1.000
_cell.angle_alpha   90.00
_cell.angle_beta   90.00
_cell.angle_gamma   90.00
#
_symmetry.space_group_name_H-M   'P 1'
#
loop_
_entity.id
_entity.type
_entity.pdbx_description
1 polymer ?
#
loop_
_entity_poly.entity_id
_entity_poly.type
_entity_poly.pdbx_seq_one_letter_code
_entity_poly.pdbx_strand_id
1 'polypeptide(L)'
;MNPGELNCRITLLKETKVPDEQGGFETTYTVRATVWAKLMTVTTKTIDQFEQLTPEILHRITIRYRSDVAVTDRVQYGDRIFEQIGPPINEEEKKAYLRLECREVVADAAND
;
A
#
# COMPACT_ATOMS: atom_id res chain seq x y z
N MET A 1 0.83 -13.80 15.11
CA MET A 1 2.00 -13.03 14.65
C MET A 1 2.86 -12.66 15.85
N ASN A 2 4.17 -12.90 15.77
CA ASN A 2 5.11 -12.56 16.84
C ASN A 2 5.48 -11.05 16.73
N PRO A 3 5.51 -10.29 17.84
CA PRO A 3 5.75 -8.84 17.80
C PRO A 3 7.16 -8.45 17.28
N GLY A 4 8.11 -9.39 17.29
CA GLY A 4 9.46 -9.20 16.74
C GLY A 4 9.54 -9.33 15.21
N GLU A 5 8.45 -9.61 14.51
CA GLU A 5 8.47 -9.80 13.05
C GLU A 5 8.43 -8.49 12.25
N LEU A 6 8.10 -7.36 12.89
CA LEU A 6 8.18 -6.04 12.26
C LEU A 6 9.64 -5.57 12.26
N ASN A 7 10.27 -5.59 11.08
CA ASN A 7 11.72 -5.46 10.93
C ASN A 7 12.15 -4.23 10.12
N CYS A 8 11.22 -3.46 9.55
CA CYS A 8 11.54 -2.26 8.79
C CYS A 8 10.63 -1.08 9.16
N ARG A 9 11.00 0.13 8.70
CA ARG A 9 10.19 1.34 8.84
C ARG A 9 9.59 1.71 7.48
N ILE A 10 8.29 1.98 7.48
CA ILE A 10 7.57 2.50 6.31
C ILE A 10 6.88 3.81 6.68
N THR A 11 6.59 4.62 5.68
CA THR A 11 5.81 5.84 5.82
C THR A 11 4.43 5.65 5.19
N LEU A 12 3.39 5.87 5.99
CA LEU A 12 2.02 5.92 5.53
C LEU A 12 1.75 7.31 4.93
N LEU A 13 1.26 7.32 3.70
CA LEU A 13 0.94 8.53 2.95
C LEU A 13 -0.58 8.64 2.80
N LYS A 14 -1.16 9.69 3.37
CA LYS A 14 -2.59 9.98 3.29
C LYS A 14 -2.93 10.61 1.95
N GLU A 15 -3.91 10.04 1.25
CA GLU A 15 -4.51 10.71 0.10
C GLU A 15 -5.26 11.97 0.54
N THR A 16 -4.97 13.10 -0.10
CA THR A 16 -5.59 14.39 0.14
C THR A 16 -5.99 15.02 -1.19
N LYS A 17 -7.28 15.37 -1.31
CA LYS A 17 -7.81 16.08 -2.48
C LYS A 17 -7.69 17.57 -2.24
N VAL A 18 -6.91 18.25 -3.07
CA VAL A 18 -6.73 19.70 -3.04
C VAL A 18 -7.57 20.29 -4.18
N PRO A 19 -8.42 21.29 -3.94
CA PRO A 19 -9.17 21.91 -5.02
C PRO A 19 -8.21 22.57 -6.01
N ASP A 20 -8.41 22.30 -7.30
CA ASP A 20 -7.67 22.95 -8.38
C ASP A 20 -8.35 24.28 -8.75
N GLU A 21 -7.58 25.25 -9.25
CA GLU A 21 -8.07 26.58 -9.63
C GLU A 21 -9.13 26.54 -10.75
N GLN A 22 -9.28 25.41 -11.43
CA GLN A 22 -10.22 25.19 -12.54
C GLN A 22 -11.48 24.41 -12.12
N GLY A 23 -11.76 24.29 -10.81
CA GLY A 23 -12.95 23.59 -10.30
C GLY A 23 -12.83 22.06 -10.25
N GLY A 24 -11.61 21.53 -10.44
CA GLY A 24 -11.27 20.13 -10.24
C GLY A 24 -10.69 19.84 -8.84
N PHE A 25 -10.18 18.63 -8.64
CA PHE A 25 -9.37 18.28 -7.46
C PHE A 25 -8.10 17.59 -7.93
N GLU A 26 -6.96 18.02 -7.38
CA GLU A 26 -5.68 17.33 -7.51
C GLU A 26 -5.51 16.35 -6.33
N THR A 27 -5.07 15.13 -6.65
CA THR A 27 -4.75 14.12 -5.63
C THR A 27 -3.31 14.28 -5.19
N THR A 28 -3.13 14.68 -3.94
CA THR A 28 -1.82 14.81 -3.28
C THR A 28 -1.67 13.76 -2.18
N TYR A 29 -0.43 13.40 -1.86
CA TYR A 29 -0.13 12.44 -0.80
C TYR A 29 0.70 13.11 0.29
N THR A 30 0.17 13.17 1.50
CA THR A 30 0.85 13.79 2.64
C THR A 30 1.31 12.74 3.65
N VAL A 31 2.45 12.96 4.29
CA VAL A 31 2.95 12.03 5.31
C VAL A 31 1.98 12.00 6.49
N ARG A 32 1.42 10.81 6.77
CA ARG A 32 0.62 10.59 7.97
C ARG A 32 1.46 10.15 9.16
N ALA A 33 2.26 9.09 8.98
CA ALA A 33 3.04 8.51 10.07
C ALA A 33 4.12 7.56 9.54
N THR A 34 5.24 7.48 10.25
CA THR A 34 6.25 6.45 10.04
C THR A 34 6.11 5.34 11.09
N VAL A 35 5.86 4.11 10.64
CA VAL A 35 5.55 2.97 11.52
C VAL A 35 6.47 1.78 11.25
N TRP A 36 6.57 0.89 12.24
CA TRP A 36 7.21 -0.41 12.05
C TRP A 36 6.33 -1.32 11.20
N ALA A 37 6.94 -2.03 10.27
CA ALA A 37 6.28 -2.92 9.35
C ALA A 37 7.09 -4.21 9.12
N LYS A 38 6.40 -5.22 8.61
CA LYS A 38 6.98 -6.39 7.94
C LYS A 38 6.56 -6.32 6.49
N LEU A 39 7.52 -6.31 5.57
CA LEU A 39 7.26 -6.31 4.12
C LEU A 39 7.61 -7.68 3.56
N MET A 40 6.65 -8.33 2.92
CA MET A 40 6.82 -9.62 2.24
C MET A 40 6.37 -9.50 0.80
N THR A 41 7.20 -9.93 -0.15
CA THR A 41 6.80 -10.05 -1.55
C THR A 41 5.97 -11.33 -1.72
N VAL A 42 4.81 -11.20 -2.36
CA VAL A 42 3.88 -12.27 -2.68
C VAL A 42 3.71 -12.28 -4.19
N THR A 43 4.19 -13.33 -4.86
CA THR A 43 3.96 -13.47 -6.30
C THR A 43 2.65 -14.22 -6.52
N THR A 44 1.72 -13.58 -7.22
CA THR A 44 0.46 -14.21 -7.61
C THR A 44 0.45 -14.40 -9.12
N LYS A 45 -0.03 -15.56 -9.58
CA LYS A 45 -0.36 -15.78 -10.99
C LYS A 45 -1.84 -15.52 -11.14
N THR A 46 -2.20 -14.42 -11.80
CA THR A 46 -3.59 -14.12 -12.11
C THR A 46 -3.87 -14.55 -13.54
N ILE A 47 -4.97 -15.26 -13.74
CA ILE A 47 -5.48 -15.58 -15.08
C ILE A 47 -6.42 -14.43 -15.44
N ASP A 48 -6.03 -13.65 -16.45
CA ASP A 48 -6.86 -12.55 -16.93
C ASP A 48 -8.06 -13.07 -17.75
N GLN A 49 -9.03 -12.20 -18.05
CA GLN A 49 -10.22 -12.53 -18.85
C GLN A 49 -9.90 -13.07 -20.26
N PHE A 50 -8.68 -12.83 -20.76
CA PHE A 50 -8.17 -13.39 -22.02
C PHE A 50 -7.41 -14.72 -21.85
N GLU A 51 -7.54 -15.39 -20.70
CA GLU A 51 -6.80 -16.62 -20.35
C GLU A 51 -5.27 -16.46 -20.35
N GLN A 52 -4.79 -15.22 -20.36
CA GLN A 52 -3.37 -14.91 -20.28
C GLN A 52 -2.92 -14.93 -18.82
N LEU A 53 -1.90 -15.74 -18.54
CA LEU A 53 -1.21 -15.76 -17.25
C LEU A 53 -0.29 -14.55 -17.14
N THR A 54 -0.73 -13.55 -16.38
CA THR A 54 0.12 -12.40 -16.04
C THR A 54 0.68 -12.60 -14.64
N PRO A 55 2.01 -12.76 -14.48
CA PRO A 55 2.61 -12.77 -13.16
C PRO A 55 2.49 -11.35 -12.57
N GLU A 56 1.77 -11.21 -11.46
CA GLU A 56 1.69 -9.96 -10.72
C GLU A 56 2.51 -10.08 -9.43
N ILE A 57 3.41 -9.12 -9.24
CA ILE A 57 4.20 -9.01 -8.00
C ILE A 57 3.40 -8.15 -7.04
N LEU A 58 2.89 -8.80 -5.99
CA LEU A 58 2.22 -8.15 -4.88
C LEU A 58 3.14 -8.09 -3.67
N HIS A 59 2.77 -7.23 -2.73
CA HIS A 59 3.47 -7.01 -1.48
C HIS A 59 2.46 -7.05 -0.35
N ARG A 60 2.75 -7.87 0.65
CA ARG A 60 2.04 -7.91 1.90
C ARG A 60 2.82 -7.11 2.93
N ILE A 61 2.24 -5.99 3.34
CA ILE A 61 2.81 -5.10 4.34
C ILE A 61 1.97 -5.24 5.60
N THR A 62 2.57 -5.76 6.66
CA THR A 62 1.90 -5.88 7.96
C THR A 62 2.43 -4.83 8.92
N ILE A 63 1.54 -4.08 9.55
CA ILE A 63 1.85 -3.07 10.57
C ILE A 63 1.05 -3.35 11.84
N ARG A 64 1.36 -2.63 12.92
CA ARG A 64 0.45 -2.59 14.09
C ARG A 64 -0.90 -2.00 13.69
N TYR A 65 -1.97 -2.48 14.30
CA TYR A 65 -3.32 -2.02 14.01
C TYR A 65 -3.46 -0.49 14.12
N ARG A 66 -4.11 0.10 13.11
CA ARG A 66 -4.55 1.50 13.09
C ARG A 66 -5.88 1.57 12.34
N SER A 67 -6.81 2.38 12.85
CA SER A 67 -8.11 2.62 12.21
C SER A 67 -8.07 3.76 11.19
N ASP A 68 -6.98 4.52 11.14
CA ASP A 68 -6.89 5.72 10.31
C ASP A 68 -6.48 5.42 8.85
N VAL A 69 -5.98 4.22 8.53
CA VAL A 69 -5.51 3.86 7.18
C VAL A 69 -6.68 3.58 6.24
N ALA A 70 -6.75 4.29 5.13
CA ALA A 70 -7.74 4.11 4.08
C ALA A 70 -7.14 3.32 2.89
N VAL A 71 -7.98 2.67 2.08
CA VAL A 71 -7.53 1.94 0.87
C VAL A 71 -6.85 2.85 -0.16
N THR A 72 -7.21 4.13 -0.20
CA THR A 72 -6.61 5.12 -1.10
C THR A 72 -5.25 5.62 -0.63
N ASP A 73 -4.88 5.35 0.63
CA ASP A 73 -3.58 5.73 1.17
C ASP A 73 -2.47 4.90 0.52
N ARG A 74 -1.28 5.50 0.39
CA ARG A 74 -0.08 4.83 -0.13
C ARG A 74 0.89 4.50 0.99
N VAL A 75 1.79 3.58 0.71
CA VAL A 75 2.90 3.21 1.59
C VAL A 75 4.21 3.53 0.89
N GLN A 76 5.14 4.18 1.59
CA GLN A 76 6.50 4.44 1.11
C GLN A 76 7.50 3.61 1.91
N TYR A 77 8.43 2.96 1.19
CA TYR A 77 9.57 2.26 1.77
C TYR A 77 10.84 2.61 1.01
N GLY A 78 11.64 3.51 1.57
CA GLY A 78 12.76 4.14 0.85
C GLY A 78 12.24 4.95 -0.33
N ASP A 79 12.71 4.60 -1.52
CA ASP A 79 12.29 5.22 -2.80
C ASP A 79 11.04 4.55 -3.40
N ARG A 80 10.66 3.38 -2.88
CA ARG A 80 9.56 2.59 -3.43
C ARG A 80 8.23 3.05 -2.88
N ILE A 81 7.24 3.18 -3.76
CA ILE A 81 5.86 3.53 -3.43
C ILE A 81 4.97 2.33 -3.70
N PHE A 82 4.04 2.07 -2.79
CA PHE A 82 3.07 0.98 -2.88
C PHE A 82 1.67 1.56 -2.74
N GLU A 83 0.78 1.09 -3.60
CA GLU A 83 -0.65 1.38 -3.53
C GLU A 83 -1.40 0.13 -3.08
N GLN A 84 -2.44 0.31 -2.27
CA GLN A 84 -3.23 -0.81 -1.78
C GLN A 84 -4.17 -1.30 -2.89
N ILE A 85 -4.21 -2.63 -3.09
CA ILE A 85 -5.11 -3.26 -4.06
C ILE A 85 -6.46 -3.65 -3.44
N GLY A 86 -6.63 -3.43 -2.14
CA GLY A 86 -7.82 -3.76 -1.38
C GLY A 86 -7.81 -3.08 -0.01
N PRO A 87 -8.94 -3.11 0.72
CA PRO A 87 -9.04 -2.45 2.02
C PRO A 87 -8.08 -3.06 3.04
N PRO A 88 -7.57 -2.27 4.00
CA PRO A 88 -6.78 -2.77 5.12
C PRO A 88 -7.51 -3.87 5.89
N ILE A 89 -6.83 -4.98 6.16
CA ILE A 89 -7.41 -6.16 6.79
C ILE A 89 -6.96 -6.22 8.26
N ASN A 90 -7.91 -6.22 9.18
CA ASN A 90 -7.64 -6.47 10.60
C ASN A 90 -7.37 -7.97 10.81
N GLU A 91 -6.13 -8.34 11.12
CA GLU A 91 -5.79 -9.76 11.21
C GLU A 91 -6.52 -10.43 12.39
N GLU A 92 -7.25 -11.51 12.07
CA GLU A 92 -8.06 -12.29 13.02
C GLU A 92 -9.12 -11.48 13.78
N GLU A 93 -9.46 -10.28 13.30
CA GLU A 93 -10.32 -9.30 14.01
C GLU A 93 -9.86 -8.90 15.42
N LYS A 94 -8.59 -9.17 15.77
CA LYS A 94 -8.05 -8.93 17.13
C LYS A 94 -7.61 -7.49 17.39
N LYS A 95 -7.59 -6.63 16.36
CA LYS A 95 -7.05 -5.25 16.42
C LYS A 95 -5.60 -5.20 16.88
N ALA A 96 -4.83 -6.24 16.56
CA ALA A 96 -3.40 -6.32 16.88
C ALA A 96 -2.55 -5.84 15.70
N TYR A 97 -2.88 -6.32 14.50
CA TYR A 97 -2.15 -6.04 13.27
C TYR A 97 -3.10 -5.66 12.15
N LEU A 98 -2.58 -4.84 11.24
CA LEU A 98 -3.25 -4.46 10.01
C LEU A 98 -2.40 -4.96 8.85
N ARG A 99 -3.04 -5.74 7.97
CA ARG A 99 -2.43 -6.26 6.76
C ARG A 99 -2.89 -5.43 5.57
N LEU A 100 -1.92 -4.93 4.83
CA LEU A 100 -2.11 -4.19 3.59
C LEU A 100 -1.61 -5.08 2.45
N GLU A 101 -2.48 -5.37 1.50
CA GLU A 101 -2.05 -5.98 0.24
C GLU A 101 -1.87 -4.85 -0.76
N CYS A 102 -0.68 -4.78 -1.33
CA CYS A 102 -0.26 -3.66 -2.15
C CYS A 102 0.43 -4.16 -3.41
N ARG A 103 0.37 -3.36 -4.46
CA ARG A 103 1.27 -3.46 -5.60
C ARG A 103 2.27 -2.32 -5.54
N GLU A 104 3.45 -2.56 -6.08
CA GLU A 104 4.44 -1.50 -6.23
C GLU A 104 4.05 -0.59 -7.39
N VAL A 105 4.06 0.72 -7.15
CA VAL A 105 3.92 1.73 -8.20
C VAL A 105 5.28 1.83 -8.87
N VAL A 106 5.44 1.09 -9.95
CA VAL A 106 6.56 1.31 -10.86
C VAL A 106 6.23 2.60 -11.59
N ALA A 107 7.07 3.63 -11.41
CA ALA A 107 7.02 4.77 -12.32
C ALA A 107 7.30 4.19 -13.70
N ASP A 108 6.27 4.12 -14.54
CA ASP A 108 6.47 3.84 -15.95
C ASP A 108 7.49 4.89 -16.41
N ALA A 109 8.60 4.42 -16.97
CA ALA A 109 9.53 5.28 -17.67
C ALA A 109 8.86 5.76 -18.97
N ALA A 110 7.74 6.47 -18.84
CA ALA A 110 7.17 7.31 -19.87
C ALA A 110 8.04 8.57 -19.95
N ASN A 111 9.26 8.41 -20.48
CA ASN A 111 10.02 9.51 -21.05
C ASN A 111 11.09 8.99 -22.01
N ASP A 112 10.70 8.68 -23.24
CA ASP A 112 11.04 9.48 -24.45
C ASP A 112 10.37 8.86 -25.69
#